data_AF-A0A9N9EU35-F1
#
_entry.id   AF-A0A9N9EU35-F1
#
_cell.length_a   1.000
_cell.length_b   1.000
_cell.length_c   1.000
_cell.angle_alpha   90.00
_cell.angle_beta   90.00
_cell.angle_gamma   90.00
#
_symmetry.space_group_name_H-M   'P 1'
#
loop_
_entity.id
_entity.type
_entity.pdbx_description
1 polymer ?
#
loop_
_entity_poly.entity_id
_entity_poly.type
_entity_poly.pdbx_seq_one_letter_code
_entity_poly.pdbx_strand_id
1 'polypeptide(L)'
;NSHQAISDKRTPTDSTNIVDQDEPPKKKQRQTRRETKLEEKELLEPLVTCSEYPTSDQINQVGEALGNEWDKNRINQYISCYRCNKNNNHE
;
A
#
# COMPACT_ATOMS: atom_id res chain seq x y z
N ASN A 1 -13.46 -54.39 -48.36
CA ASN A 1 -13.96 -53.45 -47.33
C ASN A 1 -13.48 -52.05 -47.68
N SER A 2 -14.23 -51.19 -48.36
CA SER A 2 -15.58 -50.69 -48.00
C SER A 2 -15.64 -50.39 -46.51
N HIS A 3 -15.62 -49.12 -46.11
CA HIS A 3 -16.84 -48.40 -45.72
C HIS A 3 -16.59 -46.89 -45.57
N GLN A 4 -17.64 -46.18 -45.96
CA GLN A 4 -17.93 -44.76 -46.06
C GLN A 4 -17.92 -43.98 -44.72
N ALA A 5 -18.02 -42.65 -44.87
CA ALA A 5 -18.70 -41.63 -44.02
C ALA A 5 -17.72 -40.77 -43.20
N ILE A 6 -17.74 -39.43 -43.24
CA ILE A 6 -18.83 -38.44 -43.12
C ILE A 6 -18.30 -37.09 -43.66
N SER A 7 -19.00 -36.40 -44.55
CA SER A 7 -20.12 -35.47 -44.31
C SER A 7 -19.73 -34.16 -43.62
N ASP A 8 -19.68 -33.12 -44.46
CA ASP A 8 -20.32 -31.82 -44.27
C ASP A 8 -19.84 -30.80 -43.23
N LYS A 9 -19.37 -29.69 -43.83
CA LYS A 9 -19.52 -28.28 -43.45
C LYS A 9 -18.97 -27.85 -42.09
N ARG A 10 -18.07 -26.87 -42.13
CA ARG A 10 -18.35 -25.51 -41.59
C ARG A 10 -17.36 -24.50 -42.19
N THR A 11 -17.94 -23.40 -42.65
CA THR A 11 -17.33 -22.21 -43.22
C THR A 11 -16.45 -21.46 -42.21
N PRO A 12 -15.53 -20.59 -42.69
CA PRO A 12 -14.75 -19.72 -41.81
C PRO A 12 -15.68 -18.63 -41.27
N THR A 13 -15.89 -18.58 -39.96
CA THR A 13 -16.58 -17.44 -39.34
C THR A 13 -15.53 -16.57 -38.67
N ASP A 14 -15.35 -15.43 -39.32
CA ASP A 14 -14.72 -14.23 -38.84
C ASP A 14 -14.89 -13.98 -37.33
N SER A 15 -13.77 -13.61 -36.72
CA SER A 15 -13.65 -12.36 -35.96
C SER A 15 -14.86 -12.00 -35.11
N THR A 16 -14.87 -12.39 -33.84
CA THR A 16 -15.45 -11.53 -32.80
C THR A 16 -14.74 -11.79 -31.48
N ASN A 17 -13.53 -11.24 -31.43
CA ASN A 17 -12.87 -10.84 -30.19
C ASN A 17 -13.69 -9.70 -29.58
N ILE A 18 -14.84 -10.02 -28.97
CA ILE A 18 -15.55 -9.05 -28.11
C ILE A 18 -15.04 -9.29 -26.70
N VAL A 19 -13.85 -8.74 -26.44
CA VAL A 19 -13.44 -8.39 -25.08
C VAL A 19 -14.33 -7.23 -24.69
N ASP A 20 -15.43 -7.55 -24.01
CA ASP A 20 -16.23 -6.58 -23.27
C ASP A 20 -15.36 -6.11 -22.09
N GLN A 21 -14.56 -5.07 -22.33
CA GLN A 21 -13.82 -4.33 -21.32
C GLN A 21 -14.42 -2.94 -21.16
N ASP A 22 -15.71 -2.89 -20.86
CA ASP A 22 -16.40 -1.67 -20.45
C ASP A 22 -16.73 -1.66 -18.94
N GLU A 23 -16.09 -2.53 -18.13
CA GLU A 23 -16.15 -2.36 -16.68
C GLU A 23 -15.17 -1.24 -16.28
N PRO A 24 -15.66 -0.06 -15.82
CA PRO A 24 -14.77 0.96 -15.29
C PRO A 24 -13.97 0.35 -14.13
N PRO A 25 -12.65 0.61 -14.04
CA PRO A 25 -11.80 0.00 -13.03
C PRO A 25 -12.44 0.22 -11.65
N LYS A 26 -12.87 -0.87 -11.01
CA LYS A 26 -13.45 -0.85 -9.67
C LYS A 26 -12.46 -0.10 -8.77
N LYS A 27 -12.86 1.11 -8.32
CA LYS A 27 -12.03 1.91 -7.42
C LYS A 27 -11.75 1.08 -6.19
N LYS A 28 -10.47 0.79 -5.92
CA LYS A 28 -10.07 0.09 -4.70
C LYS A 28 -10.60 0.89 -3.51
N GLN A 29 -11.28 0.21 -2.59
CA GLN A 29 -11.71 0.83 -1.35
C GLN A 29 -10.48 1.39 -0.64
N ARG A 30 -10.50 2.69 -0.35
CA ARG A 30 -9.40 3.36 0.33
C ARG A 30 -9.36 2.80 1.76
N GLN A 31 -8.21 2.28 2.18
CA GLN A 31 -8.04 1.85 3.57
C GLN A 31 -8.23 3.05 4.49
N THR A 32 -8.96 2.85 5.59
CA THR A 32 -9.12 3.84 6.65
C THR A 32 -7.75 4.23 7.19
N ARG A 33 -7.47 5.54 7.23
CA ARG A 33 -6.24 6.05 7.82
C ARG A 33 -6.27 5.74 9.32
N ARG A 34 -5.17 5.16 9.83
CA ARG A 34 -4.98 5.02 11.27
C ARG A 34 -4.55 6.37 11.84
N GLU A 35 -5.20 6.79 12.91
CA GLU A 35 -4.79 7.97 13.68
C GLU A 35 -3.79 7.56 14.75
N THR A 36 -2.77 8.39 14.96
CA THR A 36 -1.84 8.25 16.08
C THR A 36 -2.50 8.77 17.35
N LYS A 37 -2.66 7.91 18.35
CA LYS A 37 -3.22 8.25 19.66
C LYS A 37 -2.29 9.19 20.43
N LEU A 38 -2.81 9.88 21.44
CA LEU A 38 -2.01 10.81 22.24
C LEU A 38 -0.82 10.12 22.93
N GLU A 39 -1.06 8.96 23.55
CA GLU A 39 -0.03 8.14 24.21
C GLU A 39 1.09 7.72 23.23
N GLU A 40 0.73 7.39 22.00
CA GLU A 40 1.71 7.04 20.96
C GLU A 40 2.55 8.24 20.54
N LYS A 41 1.95 9.45 20.50
CA LYS A 41 2.68 10.69 20.18
C LYS A 41 3.72 11.02 21.25
N GLU A 42 3.39 10.84 22.52
CA GLU A 42 4.32 11.08 23.64
C GLU A 42 5.56 10.17 23.54
N LEU A 43 5.37 8.91 23.12
CA LEU A 43 6.49 7.97 22.90
C LEU A 43 7.32 8.30 21.65
N LEU A 44 6.72 8.91 20.62
CA LEU A 44 7.38 9.28 19.38
C LEU A 44 8.03 10.67 19.42
N GLU A 45 7.61 11.54 20.33
CA GLU A 45 8.11 12.91 20.47
C GLU A 45 9.64 12.98 20.59
N PRO A 46 10.31 12.15 21.44
CA PRO A 46 11.76 12.19 21.58
C PRO A 46 12.50 11.91 20.26
N LEU A 47 11.94 11.08 19.38
CA LEU A 47 12.55 10.73 18.09
C LEU A 47 12.50 11.88 17.09
N VAL A 48 11.48 12.75 17.19
CA VAL A 48 11.26 13.85 16.25
C VAL A 48 11.81 15.18 16.74
N THR A 49 12.03 15.35 18.04
CA THR A 49 12.65 16.54 18.63
C THR A 49 14.18 16.54 18.52
N CYS A 50 14.81 15.37 18.39
CA CYS A 50 16.25 15.27 18.19
C CYS A 50 16.68 15.85 16.83
N SER A 51 17.81 16.57 16.81
CA SER A 51 18.40 17.08 15.57
C SER A 51 18.91 15.96 14.65
N GLU A 52 19.45 14.90 15.25
CA GLU A 52 19.96 13.73 14.52
C GLU A 52 18.84 12.73 14.23
N TYR A 53 18.97 11.96 13.15
CA TYR A 53 18.06 10.85 12.90
C TYR A 53 18.27 9.75 13.93
N PRO A 54 17.19 9.16 14.49
CA PRO A 54 17.33 8.14 15.51
C PRO A 54 17.99 6.87 14.94
N THR A 55 18.75 6.19 15.79
CA THR A 55 19.40 4.94 15.44
C THR A 55 18.37 3.81 15.29
N SER A 56 18.78 2.70 14.66
CA SER A 56 17.88 1.53 14.55
C SER A 56 17.48 1.00 15.92
N ASP A 57 18.36 1.08 16.92
CA ASP A 57 18.08 0.61 18.28
C ASP A 57 17.01 1.48 18.95
N GLN A 58 17.10 2.80 18.80
CA GLN A 58 16.09 3.73 19.31
C GLN A 58 14.72 3.50 18.67
N ILE A 59 14.69 3.26 17.35
CA ILE A 59 13.44 2.96 16.63
C ILE A 59 12.85 1.64 17.10
N ASN A 60 13.68 0.61 17.29
CA ASN A 60 13.23 -0.69 17.77
C ASN A 60 12.67 -0.59 19.20
N GLN A 61 13.35 0.12 20.10
CA GLN A 61 12.91 0.31 21.47
C GLN A 61 11.54 1.00 21.55
N VAL A 62 11.32 2.04 20.73
CA VAL A 62 10.02 2.72 20.65
C VAL A 62 8.96 1.82 20.00
N GLY A 63 9.33 1.02 19.00
CA GLY A 63 8.44 0.03 18.41
C GLY A 63 7.98 -1.04 19.41
N GLU A 64 8.87 -1.53 20.26
CA GLU A 64 8.53 -2.47 21.34
C GLU A 64 7.56 -1.85 22.36
N ALA A 65 7.76 -0.57 22.71
CA ALA A 65 6.88 0.16 23.64
C ALA A 65 5.48 0.44 23.05
N LEU A 66 5.41 0.72 21.74
CA LEU A 66 4.16 0.96 21.02
C LEU A 66 3.41 -0.33 20.65
N GLY A 67 4.11 -1.47 20.68
CA GLY A 67 3.58 -2.79 20.36
C GLY A 67 3.45 -3.08 18.87
N ASN A 68 2.83 -4.21 18.55
CA ASN A 68 2.79 -4.81 17.21
C ASN A 68 2.13 -3.93 16.12
N GLU A 69 1.46 -2.85 16.49
CA GLU A 69 0.86 -1.92 15.55
C GLU A 69 1.87 -0.95 14.94
N TRP A 70 3.05 -0.81 15.54
CA TRP A 70 4.11 0.09 15.10
C TRP A 70 5.34 -0.68 14.66
N ASP A 71 5.45 -0.86 13.34
CA ASP A 71 6.67 -1.38 12.74
C ASP A 71 7.70 -0.26 12.51
N LYS A 72 8.94 -0.66 12.28
CA LYS A 72 10.06 0.25 11.99
C LYS A 72 9.75 1.20 10.82
N ASN A 73 9.01 0.73 9.81
CA ASN A 73 8.63 1.55 8.66
C ASN A 73 7.64 2.64 9.04
N ARG A 74 6.63 2.34 9.84
CA ARG A 74 5.64 3.29 10.32
C ARG A 74 6.28 4.36 11.20
N ILE A 75 7.22 3.98 12.08
CA ILE A 75 7.98 4.92 12.90
C ILE A 75 8.82 5.85 12.02
N ASN A 76 9.55 5.31 11.04
CA ASN A 76 10.34 6.10 10.09
C ASN A 76 9.49 7.07 9.26
N GLN A 77 8.32 6.62 8.79
CA GLN A 77 7.37 7.48 8.09
C GLN A 77 6.89 8.62 8.99
N TYR A 78 6.55 8.32 10.25
CA TYR A 78 6.12 9.34 11.20
C TYR A 78 7.21 10.41 11.41
N ILE A 79 8.45 9.99 11.66
CA ILE A 79 9.58 10.91 11.85
C ILE A 79 9.81 11.77 10.61
N SER A 80 9.81 11.15 9.42
CA SER A 80 10.02 11.84 8.16
C SER A 80 8.93 12.88 7.90
N CYS A 81 7.66 12.50 8.06
CA CYS A 81 6.52 13.40 7.91
C CYS A 81 6.59 14.58 8.89
N TYR A 82 6.94 14.31 10.16
CA TYR A 82 7.03 15.34 11.19
C TYR A 82 8.13 16.36 10.86
N ARG A 83 9.32 15.89 10.48
CA ARG A 83 10.46 16.76 10.14
C ARG A 83 10.22 17.55 8.85
N CYS A 84 9.68 16.91 7.81
CA CYS A 84 9.31 17.61 6.57
C CYS A 84 8.23 18.67 6.82
N ASN A 85 7.25 18.41 7.68
CA ASN A 85 6.21 19.39 8.00
C ASN A 85 6.77 20.58 8.81
N LYS A 86 7.75 20.37 9.69
CA LYS A 86 8.40 21.48 10.41
C LYS A 86 9.10 22.45 9.46
N ASN A 87 9.74 21.93 8.41
CA ASN A 87 10.48 22.75 7.46
C ASN A 87 9.58 23.62 6.56
N ASN A 88 8.33 23.19 6.32
CA ASN A 88 7.38 23.91 5.48
C ASN A 88 6.59 25.00 6.21
N ASN A 89 6.68 25.07 7.55
CA ASN A 89 5.99 26.08 8.36
C ASN A 89 6.94 27.20 8.82
N HIS A 90 8.11 27.30 8.20
CA HIS A 90 9.10 28.37 8.41
C HIS A 90 9.24 29.21 7.13
N GLU A 91 8.10 29.60 6.54
CA GLU A 91 7.99 30.57 5.45
C GLU A 91 6.98 31.65 5.82
#